data_AF-A0A8H3AP29-F1
#
_entry.id   AF-A0A8H3AP29-F1
#
_cell.length_a   1.000
_cell.length_b   1.000
_cell.length_c   1.000
_cell.angle_alpha   90.00
_cell.angle_beta   90.00
_cell.angle_gamma   90.00
#
_symmetry.space_group_name_H-M   'P 1'
#
loop_
_entity.id
_entity.type
_entity.pdbx_description
1 polymer ?
#
loop_
_entity_poly.entity_id
_entity_poly.type
_entity_poly.pdbx_seq_one_letter_code
_entity_poly.pdbx_strand_id
1 'polypeptide(L)'
;MKLHQIPAIHSIVTRWRRPQNGKSASESAFDIQQANDHSQSAQAPPSPKSPSKKSVRISEANSPPRHILSSKGKEREVNNSGPAASMPQLPSPPPSPRINIRPRQASRCLSGEPVSHSHTGEIVKRCGPVHVHETFECENAVEPVRLLTLSRRTLVNEARARGGNTLVDESWEYTVSKHGKSGYTVKVDYTAAAVFIIGDGAHDPQKPVAIDTAKTGGVSGLMTITSRH
;
A
#
# COMPACT_ATOMS: atom_id res chain seq x y z
N MET A 1 -49.30 9.35 40.48
CA MET A 1 -48.69 9.18 39.15
C MET A 1 -48.14 10.52 38.71
N LYS A 2 -46.81 10.70 38.68
CA LYS A 2 -46.14 11.96 38.32
C LYS A 2 -45.48 11.78 36.95
N LEU A 3 -46.04 12.44 35.93
CA LEU A 3 -45.44 12.56 34.59
C LEU A 3 -44.48 13.75 34.62
N HIS A 4 -43.19 13.50 34.48
CA HIS A 4 -42.19 14.54 34.30
C HIS A 4 -42.18 15.00 32.85
N GLN A 5 -42.36 16.31 32.69
CA GLN A 5 -42.38 17.07 31.45
C GLN A 5 -40.95 17.25 30.93
N ILE A 6 -40.69 16.86 29.69
CA ILE A 6 -39.40 17.04 29.00
C ILE A 6 -39.42 18.41 28.30
N PRO A 7 -38.45 19.31 28.50
CA PRO A 7 -38.38 20.56 27.75
C PRO A 7 -37.83 20.36 26.33
N ALA A 8 -38.42 21.08 25.38
CA ALA A 8 -38.13 21.04 23.95
C ALA A 8 -36.74 21.62 23.62
N ILE A 9 -36.01 20.94 22.74
CA ILE A 9 -34.75 21.41 22.16
C ILE A 9 -35.07 22.34 20.99
N HIS A 10 -34.70 23.62 21.12
CA HIS A 10 -34.78 24.59 20.04
C HIS A 10 -33.77 24.26 18.93
N SER A 11 -34.25 24.15 17.69
CA SER A 11 -33.44 23.96 16.49
C SER A 11 -32.59 25.20 16.20
N ILE A 12 -31.28 25.04 16.10
CA ILE A 12 -30.39 26.07 15.59
C ILE A 12 -30.37 25.98 14.06
N VAL A 13 -31.12 26.88 13.42
CA VAL A 13 -31.05 27.16 11.99
C VAL A 13 -29.93 28.17 11.75
N THR A 14 -28.75 27.72 11.29
CA THR A 14 -27.73 28.63 10.77
C THR A 14 -28.06 28.98 9.31
N ARG A 15 -28.72 30.13 9.15
CA ARG A 15 -28.97 30.80 7.87
C ARG A 15 -27.66 31.41 7.36
N TRP A 16 -27.07 30.83 6.30
CA TRP A 16 -25.98 31.47 5.59
C TRP A 16 -26.50 32.64 4.75
N ARG A 17 -25.96 33.83 5.04
CA ARG A 17 -26.31 35.14 4.51
C ARG A 17 -25.66 35.31 3.13
N ARG A 18 -26.48 35.49 2.09
CA ARG A 18 -26.09 35.96 0.76
C ARG A 18 -25.72 37.46 0.84
N PRO A 19 -24.61 37.93 0.25
CA PRO A 19 -24.41 39.36 0.02
C PRO A 19 -25.11 39.79 -1.27
N GLN A 20 -26.07 40.71 -1.16
CA GLN A 20 -26.50 41.60 -2.24
C GLN A 20 -26.08 43.01 -1.86
N ASN A 21 -25.32 43.67 -2.74
CA ASN A 21 -25.21 45.12 -2.91
C ASN A 21 -24.39 45.33 -4.20
N GLY A 22 -24.71 46.16 -5.18
CA GLY A 22 -25.79 47.11 -5.44
C GLY A 22 -25.43 47.86 -6.75
N LYS A 23 -26.42 48.07 -7.62
CA LYS A 23 -26.63 49.16 -8.61
C LYS A 23 -25.41 49.86 -9.26
N SER A 24 -25.33 49.83 -10.59
CA SER A 24 -25.92 50.85 -11.49
C SER A 24 -25.38 50.73 -12.92
N ALA A 25 -26.29 50.88 -13.88
CA ALA A 25 -26.02 50.92 -15.31
C ALA A 25 -25.34 52.23 -15.74
N SER A 26 -24.53 52.15 -16.80
CA SER A 26 -24.30 53.24 -17.76
C SER A 26 -23.81 52.61 -19.06
N GLU A 27 -24.67 52.60 -20.07
CA GLU A 27 -24.32 52.42 -21.47
C GLU A 27 -23.47 53.59 -21.95
N SER A 28 -22.42 53.31 -22.72
CA SER A 28 -22.13 54.08 -23.92
C SER A 28 -21.45 53.19 -24.95
N ALA A 29 -22.08 53.16 -26.12
CA ALA A 29 -21.63 52.49 -27.33
C ALA A 29 -20.38 53.16 -27.90
N PHE A 30 -19.43 52.36 -28.42
CA PHE A 30 -18.54 52.80 -29.49
C PHE A 30 -18.17 51.61 -30.40
N ASP A 31 -18.59 51.79 -31.65
CA ASP A 31 -18.01 51.45 -32.94
C ASP A 31 -17.39 50.08 -33.26
N ILE A 32 -17.89 49.60 -34.41
CA ILE A 32 -17.35 48.58 -35.29
C ILE A 32 -16.18 49.21 -36.08
N GLN A 33 -15.03 48.55 -36.14
CA GLN A 33 -14.11 48.54 -37.31
C GLN A 33 -13.04 47.44 -37.05
N GLN A 34 -13.16 46.23 -37.60
CA GLN A 34 -12.66 45.75 -38.89
C GLN A 34 -11.13 45.45 -38.95
N ALA A 35 -10.83 44.25 -39.48
CA ALA A 35 -9.58 43.78 -40.09
C ALA A 35 -8.37 43.55 -39.16
N ASN A 36 -7.42 42.67 -39.45
CA ASN A 36 -7.29 41.40 -40.16
C ASN A 36 -5.84 40.97 -39.84
N ASP A 37 -5.54 39.67 -39.93
CA ASP A 37 -4.20 39.10 -40.04
C ASP A 37 -3.15 39.41 -38.96
N HIS A 38 -2.72 38.37 -38.23
CA HIS A 38 -1.32 37.93 -38.29
C HIS A 38 -1.18 36.49 -37.77
N SER A 39 -0.76 35.60 -38.68
CA SER A 39 -0.28 34.26 -38.40
C SER A 39 1.13 34.32 -37.83
N GLN A 40 1.40 33.72 -36.67
CA GLN A 40 2.73 33.23 -36.27
C GLN A 40 2.53 31.98 -35.40
N SER A 41 2.61 30.79 -36.00
CA SER A 41 3.84 29.97 -36.13
C SER A 41 4.30 29.41 -34.79
N ALA A 42 3.93 28.15 -34.57
CA ALA A 42 4.36 27.33 -33.47
C ALA A 42 5.87 27.08 -33.54
N GLN A 43 6.60 27.56 -32.53
CA GLN A 43 8.02 27.24 -32.35
C GLN A 43 8.13 26.06 -31.38
N ALA A 44 8.50 24.89 -31.92
CA ALA A 44 8.78 23.69 -31.14
C ALA A 44 10.06 23.88 -30.30
N PRO A 45 10.10 23.38 -29.05
CA PRO A 45 11.32 23.38 -28.26
C PRO A 45 12.36 22.38 -28.81
N PRO A 46 13.67 22.71 -28.80
CA PRO A 46 14.71 21.79 -29.25
C PRO A 46 14.88 20.60 -28.29
N SER A 47 14.97 19.40 -28.85
CA SER A 47 15.22 18.15 -28.13
C SER A 47 16.58 18.17 -27.39
N PRO A 48 16.67 17.59 -26.18
CA PRO A 48 17.92 17.47 -25.45
C PRO A 48 18.84 16.41 -26.08
N LYS A 49 20.11 16.80 -26.28
CA LYS A 49 21.20 15.94 -26.77
C LYS A 49 21.48 14.80 -25.80
N SER A 50 21.50 13.56 -26.31
CA SER A 50 21.86 12.35 -25.58
C SER A 50 23.33 12.37 -25.12
N PRO A 51 23.64 12.03 -23.86
CA PRO A 51 25.02 11.81 -23.45
C PRO A 51 25.53 10.43 -23.88
N SER A 52 26.77 10.45 -24.35
CA SER A 52 27.55 9.38 -24.94
C SER A 52 27.79 8.19 -24.00
N LYS A 53 27.73 6.98 -24.57
CA LYS A 53 28.04 5.70 -23.93
C LYS A 53 29.52 5.64 -23.55
N LYS A 54 29.86 5.61 -22.26
CA LYS A 54 31.19 5.24 -21.79
C LYS A 54 31.17 3.77 -21.36
N SER A 55 31.78 2.94 -22.21
CA SER A 55 31.98 1.51 -22.02
C SER A 55 32.88 1.25 -20.81
N VAL A 56 32.39 0.49 -19.84
CA VAL A 56 33.16 -0.08 -18.74
C VAL A 56 33.95 -1.27 -19.28
N ARG A 57 35.29 -1.21 -19.22
CA ARG A 57 36.17 -2.37 -19.40
C ARG A 57 36.22 -3.13 -18.07
N ILE A 58 35.80 -4.38 -18.09
CA ILE A 58 35.98 -5.33 -16.99
C ILE A 58 37.22 -6.14 -17.34
N SER A 59 38.27 -6.03 -16.54
CA SER A 59 39.46 -6.86 -16.70
C SER A 59 39.25 -8.17 -15.94
N GLU A 60 39.25 -9.22 -16.73
CA GLU A 60 39.38 -10.64 -16.41
C GLU A 60 40.75 -10.94 -15.77
N ALA A 61 40.77 -11.67 -14.64
CA ALA A 61 41.96 -12.41 -14.21
C ALA A 61 41.60 -13.55 -13.24
N ASN A 62 41.83 -14.77 -13.72
CA ASN A 62 42.32 -15.97 -13.03
C ASN A 62 41.48 -16.67 -11.94
N SER A 63 40.91 -17.81 -12.36
CA SER A 63 40.77 -19.05 -11.55
C SER A 63 42.13 -19.80 -11.46
N PRO A 64 42.24 -20.99 -10.83
CA PRO A 64 41.89 -21.45 -9.47
C PRO A 64 43.13 -22.13 -8.79
N PRO A 65 43.02 -22.81 -7.61
CA PRO A 65 42.80 -24.27 -7.70
C PRO A 65 41.99 -24.92 -6.56
N ARG A 66 41.26 -25.97 -7.00
CA ARG A 66 40.95 -27.27 -6.36
C ARG A 66 41.22 -27.44 -4.86
N HIS A 67 40.17 -27.84 -4.13
CA HIS A 67 40.31 -28.88 -3.11
C HIS A 67 39.18 -29.91 -3.25
N ILE A 68 39.59 -31.12 -3.61
CA ILE A 68 38.82 -32.36 -3.48
C ILE A 68 38.98 -32.79 -2.02
N LEU A 69 37.88 -33.00 -1.30
CA LEU A 69 37.87 -33.94 -0.18
C LEU A 69 36.62 -34.81 -0.25
N SER A 70 36.92 -36.08 -0.49
CA SER A 70 36.07 -37.25 -0.49
C SER A 70 36.03 -37.88 0.90
N SER A 71 35.04 -38.76 1.09
CA SER A 71 34.85 -39.72 2.19
C SER A 71 34.19 -39.14 3.48
N LYS A 72 33.36 -39.87 4.22
CA LYS A 72 33.20 -41.32 4.32
C LYS A 72 31.86 -41.64 5.00
N GLY A 73 31.10 -42.55 4.42
CA GLY A 73 29.97 -43.19 5.09
C GLY A 73 30.43 -44.21 6.13
N LYS A 74 29.58 -44.38 7.15
CA LYS A 74 29.07 -45.67 7.64
C LYS A 74 30.10 -46.81 7.82
N GLU A 75 30.55 -47.01 9.06
CA GLU A 75 30.44 -48.26 9.82
C GLU A 75 31.28 -48.15 11.08
N ARG A 76 30.67 -48.46 12.23
CA ARG A 76 31.34 -48.57 13.52
C ARG A 76 31.09 -49.99 13.99
N GLU A 77 31.92 -50.92 13.56
CA GLU A 77 32.03 -52.24 14.17
C GLU A 77 32.91 -52.09 15.41
N VAL A 78 32.32 -52.33 16.59
CA VAL A 78 33.04 -52.44 17.86
C VAL A 78 32.91 -53.88 18.30
N ASN A 79 33.98 -54.63 18.07
CA ASN A 79 34.21 -55.91 18.73
C ASN A 79 34.56 -55.63 20.18
N ASN A 80 33.79 -56.18 21.13
CA ASN A 80 34.20 -56.29 22.52
C ASN A 80 33.70 -57.61 23.10
N SER A 81 34.65 -58.47 23.47
CA SER A 81 34.44 -59.64 24.33
C SER A 81 35.26 -59.44 25.60
N GLY A 82 34.62 -59.58 26.77
CA GLY A 82 35.32 -59.82 28.05
C GLY A 82 35.38 -58.65 29.05
N PRO A 83 35.49 -58.95 30.37
CA PRO A 83 34.40 -58.63 31.29
C PRO A 83 34.75 -57.70 32.47
N ALA A 84 33.67 -57.13 33.02
CA ALA A 84 33.42 -56.80 34.42
C ALA A 84 34.43 -55.93 35.19
N ALA A 85 34.06 -54.65 35.34
CA ALA A 85 34.24 -53.94 36.60
C ALA A 85 33.02 -53.04 36.83
N SER A 86 32.24 -53.36 37.86
CA SER A 86 31.00 -52.68 38.24
C SER A 86 31.27 -51.25 38.68
N MET A 87 30.90 -50.26 37.86
CA MET A 87 30.68 -48.89 38.30
C MET A 87 29.18 -48.67 38.57
N PRO A 88 28.80 -47.91 39.60
CA PRO A 88 27.41 -47.48 39.77
C PRO A 88 27.01 -46.60 38.59
N GLN A 89 26.01 -47.04 37.81
CA GLN A 89 25.46 -46.24 36.71
C GLN A 89 24.69 -45.05 37.29
N LEU A 90 25.16 -43.83 36.99
CA LEU A 90 24.38 -42.61 37.19
C LEU A 90 23.15 -42.62 36.26
N PRO A 91 21.96 -42.22 36.75
CA PRO A 91 20.76 -42.15 35.91
C PRO A 91 20.95 -41.12 34.79
N SER A 92 20.59 -41.52 33.57
CA SER A 92 20.64 -40.69 32.37
C SER A 92 19.90 -39.37 32.59
N PRO A 93 20.46 -38.21 32.16
CA PRO A 93 19.76 -36.95 32.25
C PRO A 93 18.48 -36.99 31.38
N PRO A 94 17.36 -36.40 31.85
CA PRO A 94 16.12 -36.38 31.09
C PRO A 94 16.30 -35.65 29.76
N PRO A 95 15.56 -36.05 28.70
CA PRO A 95 15.61 -35.35 27.42
C PRO A 95 15.24 -33.88 27.62
N SER A 96 16.09 -32.98 27.11
CA SER A 96 15.87 -31.54 27.21
C SER A 96 14.48 -31.17 26.68
N PRO A 97 13.76 -30.25 27.34
CA PRO A 97 12.43 -29.85 26.90
C PRO A 97 12.54 -29.28 25.48
N ARG A 98 11.83 -29.90 24.54
CA ARG A 98 11.64 -29.34 23.20
C ARG A 98 10.87 -28.04 23.38
N ILE A 99 11.58 -26.92 23.30
CA ILE A 99 10.97 -25.60 23.23
C ILE A 99 10.15 -25.60 21.94
N ASN A 100 8.84 -25.77 22.05
CA ASN A 100 7.90 -25.54 20.97
C ASN A 100 7.97 -24.05 20.64
N ILE A 101 8.84 -23.68 19.71
CA ILE A 101 8.89 -22.34 19.15
C ILE A 101 7.60 -22.19 18.34
N ARG A 102 6.58 -21.64 18.99
CA ARG A 102 5.32 -21.28 18.34
C ARG A 102 5.67 -20.35 17.17
N PRO A 103 5.24 -20.65 15.93
CA PRO A 103 5.43 -19.73 14.82
C PRO A 103 4.85 -18.37 15.22
N ARG A 104 5.63 -17.29 15.07
CA ARG A 104 5.11 -15.94 15.25
C ARG A 104 4.02 -15.76 14.21
N GLN A 105 2.74 -15.75 14.63
CA GLN A 105 1.64 -15.54 13.71
C GLN A 105 1.79 -14.17 13.05
N ALA A 106 1.71 -14.15 11.72
CA ALA A 106 1.62 -12.91 10.98
C ALA A 106 0.33 -12.18 11.40
N SER A 107 0.43 -10.88 11.65
CA SER A 107 -0.75 -10.08 12.00
C SER A 107 -1.50 -9.73 10.73
N ARG A 108 -2.72 -10.27 10.59
CA ARG A 108 -3.63 -10.04 9.48
C ARG A 108 -4.65 -8.96 9.88
N CYS A 109 -4.88 -7.99 9.01
CA CYS A 109 -5.83 -6.90 9.19
C CYS A 109 -6.64 -6.70 7.91
N LEU A 110 -7.91 -6.31 8.05
CA LEU A 110 -8.85 -6.19 6.95
C LEU A 110 -9.76 -4.97 7.15
N SER A 111 -10.23 -4.39 6.04
CA SER A 111 -11.15 -3.25 6.03
C SER A 111 -12.53 -3.57 6.59
N GLY A 112 -12.94 -4.84 6.51
CA GLY A 112 -14.30 -5.30 6.74
C GLY A 112 -15.08 -5.45 5.43
N GLU A 113 -16.39 -5.20 5.47
CA GLU A 113 -17.25 -5.21 4.29
C GLU A 113 -16.76 -4.20 3.23
N PRO A 114 -17.00 -4.44 1.92
CA PRO A 114 -16.69 -3.48 0.88
C PRO A 114 -17.40 -2.14 1.11
N VAL A 115 -16.64 -1.05 1.08
CA VAL A 115 -17.17 0.30 1.33
C VAL A 115 -16.90 1.19 0.13
N SER A 116 -17.90 1.98 -0.23
CA SER A 116 -17.80 3.05 -1.20
C SER A 116 -17.60 4.38 -0.50
N HIS A 117 -16.78 5.27 -1.05
CA HIS A 117 -16.73 6.65 -0.55
C HIS A 117 -18.06 7.35 -0.83
N SER A 118 -18.36 8.41 -0.07
CA SER A 118 -19.52 9.25 -0.35
C SER A 118 -19.25 10.08 -1.60
N HIS A 119 -19.58 9.54 -2.78
CA HIS A 119 -19.53 10.25 -4.05
C HIS A 119 -20.86 10.96 -4.27
N THR A 120 -20.82 12.23 -4.69
CA THR A 120 -22.03 13.03 -4.98
C THR A 120 -22.50 12.87 -6.43
N GLY A 121 -21.76 12.13 -7.27
CA GLY A 121 -22.06 11.97 -8.71
C GLY A 121 -22.79 10.69 -9.09
N GLU A 122 -23.36 10.69 -10.30
CA GLU A 122 -24.07 9.56 -10.88
C GLU A 122 -23.11 8.61 -11.61
N ILE A 123 -23.27 7.29 -11.39
CA ILE A 123 -22.46 6.27 -12.07
C ILE A 123 -22.99 6.07 -13.49
N VAL A 124 -22.24 6.54 -14.47
CA VAL A 124 -22.58 6.46 -15.90
C VAL A 124 -22.12 5.14 -16.51
N LYS A 125 -20.98 4.61 -16.05
CA LYS A 125 -20.42 3.35 -16.59
C LYS A 125 -19.72 2.54 -15.52
N ARG A 126 -19.94 1.22 -15.54
CA ARG A 126 -19.17 0.24 -14.76
C ARG A 126 -18.05 -0.30 -15.64
N CYS A 127 -16.81 -0.16 -15.20
CA CYS A 127 -15.59 -0.53 -15.94
C CYS A 127 -15.00 -1.88 -15.46
N GLY A 128 -15.71 -2.58 -14.59
CA GLY A 128 -15.37 -3.90 -14.08
C GLY A 128 -14.54 -3.89 -12.79
N PRO A 129 -14.26 -5.07 -12.21
CA PRO A 129 -13.44 -5.19 -11.01
C PRO A 129 -11.96 -4.89 -11.30
N VAL A 130 -11.29 -4.33 -10.30
CA VAL A 130 -9.85 -4.08 -10.27
C VAL A 130 -9.27 -4.66 -8.99
N HIS A 131 -8.06 -5.19 -9.08
CA HIS A 131 -7.37 -5.86 -7.99
C HIS A 131 -5.88 -5.53 -8.06
N VAL A 132 -5.26 -5.27 -6.92
CA VAL A 132 -3.82 -5.09 -6.77
C VAL A 132 -3.33 -5.99 -5.64
N HIS A 133 -2.33 -6.83 -5.94
CA HIS A 133 -1.55 -7.57 -4.96
C HIS A 133 -0.17 -6.94 -4.91
N GLU A 134 0.24 -6.43 -3.74
CA GLU A 134 1.56 -5.82 -3.58
C GLU A 134 2.26 -6.38 -2.35
N THR A 135 3.56 -6.59 -2.48
CA THR A 135 4.43 -6.96 -1.36
C THR A 135 5.43 -5.84 -1.09
N PHE A 136 5.43 -5.35 0.15
CA PHE A 136 6.36 -4.34 0.63
C PHE A 136 7.35 -4.96 1.61
N GLU A 137 8.63 -4.65 1.41
CA GLU A 137 9.65 -4.89 2.41
C GLU A 137 9.88 -3.59 3.17
N CYS A 138 9.77 -3.65 4.50
CA CYS A 138 9.83 -2.51 5.39
C CYS A 138 10.87 -2.75 6.49
N GLU A 139 11.60 -1.71 6.86
CA GLU A 139 12.52 -1.72 8.00
C GLU A 139 12.02 -0.80 9.12
N ASN A 140 12.37 -1.21 10.35
CA ASN A 140 12.17 -0.51 11.63
C ASN A 140 10.72 -0.41 12.09
N ALA A 141 9.77 -0.15 11.19
CA ALA A 141 8.35 0.01 11.50
C ALA A 141 7.47 -0.32 10.28
N VAL A 142 6.16 -0.30 10.49
CA VAL A 142 5.14 -0.50 9.44
C VAL A 142 4.04 0.51 9.65
N GLU A 143 3.82 1.36 8.64
CA GLU A 143 2.76 2.36 8.58
C GLU A 143 1.71 1.92 7.53
N PRO A 144 0.65 1.20 7.94
CA PRO A 144 -0.29 0.59 7.00
C PRO A 144 -1.00 1.61 6.13
N VAL A 145 -1.32 2.78 6.67
CA VAL A 145 -1.98 3.87 5.94
C VAL A 145 -1.17 4.26 4.70
N ARG A 146 0.14 4.39 4.83
CA ARG A 146 1.03 4.77 3.73
C ARG A 146 1.10 3.66 2.68
N LEU A 147 1.19 2.40 3.09
CA LEU A 147 1.23 1.25 2.17
C LEU A 147 -0.10 1.08 1.41
N LEU A 148 -1.23 1.21 2.10
CA LEU A 148 -2.56 1.17 1.49
C LEU A 148 -2.77 2.35 0.52
N THR A 149 -2.25 3.53 0.85
CA THR A 149 -2.32 4.70 -0.05
C THR A 149 -1.53 4.45 -1.34
N LEU A 150 -0.34 3.85 -1.23
CA LEU A 150 0.47 3.48 -2.39
C LEU A 150 -0.24 2.42 -3.26
N SER A 151 -0.80 1.40 -2.62
CA SER A 151 -1.53 0.30 -3.29
C SER A 151 -2.78 0.83 -3.98
N ARG A 152 -3.56 1.68 -3.31
CA ARG A 152 -4.74 2.35 -3.87
C ARG A 152 -4.39 3.21 -5.07
N ARG A 153 -3.25 3.90 -5.05
CA ARG A 153 -2.80 4.68 -6.21
C ARG A 153 -2.58 3.79 -7.44
N THR A 154 -2.00 2.61 -7.26
CA THR A 154 -1.89 1.60 -8.33
C THR A 154 -3.28 1.18 -8.82
N LEU A 155 -4.21 0.94 -7.89
CA LEU A 155 -5.57 0.52 -8.19
C LEU A 155 -6.37 1.59 -8.97
N VAL A 156 -6.20 2.88 -8.63
CA VAL A 156 -6.79 4.00 -9.38
C VAL A 156 -6.22 4.07 -10.79
N ASN A 157 -4.92 3.81 -10.98
CA ASN A 157 -4.32 3.78 -12.31
C ASN A 157 -4.90 2.63 -13.16
N GLU A 158 -5.09 1.45 -12.57
CA GLU A 158 -5.78 0.32 -13.22
C GLU A 158 -7.23 0.66 -13.58
N ALA A 159 -7.96 1.33 -12.70
CA ALA A 159 -9.32 1.81 -12.99
C ALA A 159 -9.34 2.80 -14.16
N ARG A 160 -8.36 3.72 -14.23
CA ARG A 160 -8.20 4.67 -15.33
C ARG A 160 -7.86 3.98 -16.65
N ALA A 161 -7.01 2.96 -16.62
CA ALA A 161 -6.70 2.15 -17.80
C ALA A 161 -7.95 1.45 -18.37
N ARG A 162 -8.94 1.15 -17.52
CA ARG A 162 -10.25 0.59 -17.91
C ARG A 162 -11.30 1.63 -18.29
N GLY A 163 -10.94 2.92 -18.27
CA GLY A 163 -11.84 4.03 -18.57
C GLY A 163 -12.73 4.47 -17.40
N GLY A 164 -12.46 4.02 -16.17
CA GLY A 164 -13.07 4.55 -14.95
C GLY A 164 -12.31 5.77 -14.41
N ASN A 165 -12.98 6.62 -13.63
CA ASN A 165 -12.35 7.74 -12.92
C ASN A 165 -12.38 7.59 -11.40
N THR A 166 -13.19 6.66 -10.87
CA THR A 166 -13.41 6.47 -9.44
C THR A 166 -13.46 4.98 -9.10
N LEU A 167 -13.13 4.67 -7.84
CA LEU A 167 -13.24 3.34 -7.25
C LEU A 167 -14.48 3.28 -6.35
N VAL A 168 -15.20 2.16 -6.41
CA VAL A 168 -16.33 1.85 -5.53
C VAL A 168 -16.18 0.46 -4.97
N ASP A 169 -16.90 0.18 -3.89
CA ASP A 169 -16.90 -1.12 -3.21
C ASP A 169 -15.46 -1.56 -2.86
N GLU A 170 -14.68 -0.61 -2.33
CA GLU A 170 -13.29 -0.81 -1.97
C GLU A 170 -13.19 -1.75 -0.75
N SER A 171 -12.28 -2.70 -0.83
CA SER A 171 -11.94 -3.61 0.26
C SER A 171 -10.43 -3.87 0.22
N TRP A 172 -9.83 -3.95 1.40
CA TRP A 172 -8.43 -4.29 1.52
C TRP A 172 -8.17 -5.28 2.66
N GLU A 173 -7.13 -6.06 2.46
CA GLU A 173 -6.52 -6.92 3.44
C GLU A 173 -5.01 -6.69 3.42
N TYR A 174 -4.38 -6.71 4.59
CA TYR A 174 -2.94 -6.80 4.65
C TYR A 174 -2.46 -7.76 5.73
N THR A 175 -1.29 -8.35 5.50
CA THR A 175 -0.63 -9.25 6.44
C THR A 175 0.80 -8.78 6.68
N VAL A 176 1.17 -8.61 7.96
CA VAL A 176 2.52 -8.23 8.37
C VAL A 176 3.25 -9.44 8.93
N SER A 177 4.40 -9.75 8.35
CA SER A 177 5.30 -10.81 8.81
C SER A 177 6.64 -10.19 9.22
N LYS A 178 7.11 -10.47 10.44
CA LYS A 178 8.42 -10.02 10.90
C LYS A 178 9.51 -11.00 10.48
N HIS A 179 10.62 -10.49 9.93
CA HIS A 179 11.83 -11.26 9.64
C HIS A 179 13.08 -10.55 10.20
N GLY A 180 14.02 -11.31 10.74
CA GLY A 180 15.23 -10.75 11.35
C GLY A 180 14.96 -9.82 12.56
N LYS A 181 15.85 -8.84 12.76
CA LYS A 181 15.79 -7.91 13.90
C LYS A 181 14.78 -6.78 13.68
N SER A 182 14.85 -6.14 12.51
CA SER A 182 14.10 -4.93 12.15
C SER A 182 13.28 -5.05 10.86
N GLY A 183 13.33 -6.20 10.17
CA GLY A 183 12.67 -6.40 8.88
C GLY A 183 11.21 -6.83 9.02
N TYR A 184 10.38 -6.30 8.13
CA TYR A 184 8.97 -6.61 8.00
C TYR A 184 8.63 -6.83 6.53
N THR A 185 7.81 -7.84 6.25
CA THR A 185 7.21 -8.07 4.95
C THR A 185 5.72 -7.85 5.09
N VAL A 186 5.18 -6.91 4.31
CA VAL A 186 3.77 -6.58 4.30
C VAL A 186 3.18 -6.98 2.96
N LYS A 187 2.22 -7.90 2.97
CA LYS A 187 1.43 -8.24 1.78
C LYS A 187 0.13 -7.47 1.84
N VAL A 188 -0.23 -6.81 0.74
CA VAL A 188 -1.46 -6.04 0.62
C VAL A 188 -2.26 -6.60 -0.55
N ASP A 189 -3.50 -6.95 -0.27
CA ASP A 189 -4.53 -7.33 -1.24
C ASP A 189 -5.58 -6.22 -1.24
N TYR A 190 -5.68 -5.47 -2.34
CA TYR A 190 -6.62 -4.35 -2.46
C TYR A 190 -7.54 -4.58 -3.66
N THR A 191 -8.84 -4.57 -3.41
CA THR A 191 -9.89 -4.85 -4.39
C THR A 191 -10.89 -3.71 -4.46
N ALA A 192 -11.43 -3.45 -5.64
CA ALA A 192 -12.49 -2.47 -5.86
C ALA A 192 -13.20 -2.74 -7.19
N ALA A 193 -14.28 -2.03 -7.45
CA ALA A 193 -14.88 -1.89 -8.77
C ALA A 193 -14.53 -0.52 -9.38
N ALA A 194 -14.11 -0.51 -10.64
CA ALA A 194 -13.86 0.70 -11.39
C ALA A 194 -15.17 1.23 -11.99
N VAL A 195 -15.44 2.53 -11.82
CA VAL A 195 -16.61 3.21 -12.38
C VAL A 195 -16.23 4.54 -13.01
N PHE A 196 -17.07 4.99 -13.94
CA PHE A 196 -17.07 6.33 -14.46
C PHE A 196 -18.25 7.11 -13.90
N ILE A 197 -17.95 8.19 -13.17
CA ILE A 197 -18.93 9.08 -12.54
C ILE A 197 -18.87 10.46 -13.18
N ILE A 198 -20.02 11.09 -13.37
CA ILE A 198 -20.12 12.50 -13.80
C ILE A 198 -20.83 13.30 -12.70
N GLY A 199 -20.35 14.51 -12.42
CA GLY A 199 -20.97 15.44 -11.45
C GLY A 199 -19.96 16.16 -10.57
N ASP A 200 -20.48 17.06 -9.73
CA ASP A 200 -19.71 17.63 -8.61
C ASP A 200 -19.33 16.48 -7.66
N GLY A 201 -18.05 16.39 -7.29
CA GLY A 201 -17.54 15.27 -6.50
C GLY A 201 -17.13 14.02 -7.30
N ALA A 202 -17.02 14.08 -8.62
CA ALA A 202 -16.43 13.00 -9.46
C ALA A 202 -14.90 12.82 -9.26
N HIS A 203 -14.32 13.49 -8.27
CA HIS A 203 -12.90 13.40 -7.95
C HIS A 203 -12.63 12.26 -6.96
N ASP A 204 -11.57 11.51 -7.26
CA ASP A 204 -11.09 10.47 -6.37
C ASP A 204 -10.64 11.07 -5.01
N PRO A 205 -11.10 10.53 -3.86
CA PRO A 205 -10.76 11.06 -2.54
C PRO A 205 -9.30 10.82 -2.13
N GLN A 206 -8.49 10.13 -2.95
CA GLN A 206 -7.07 9.83 -2.74
C GLN A 206 -6.73 9.16 -1.40
N LYS A 207 -7.73 8.63 -0.70
CA LYS A 207 -7.60 8.09 0.65
C LYS A 207 -8.22 6.69 0.68
N PRO A 208 -7.55 5.69 1.26
CA PRO A 208 -8.14 4.38 1.47
C PRO A 208 -9.39 4.42 2.35
N VAL A 209 -10.32 3.51 2.08
CA VAL A 209 -11.46 3.23 2.97
C VAL A 209 -10.99 2.63 4.28
N ALA A 210 -11.82 2.72 5.33
CA ALA A 210 -11.56 2.13 6.65
C ALA A 210 -10.18 2.48 7.25
N ILE A 211 -9.68 3.70 7.00
CA ILE A 211 -8.34 4.12 7.44
C ILE A 211 -8.13 3.97 8.95
N ASP A 212 -9.19 4.11 9.74
CA ASP A 212 -9.09 4.09 11.20
C ASP A 212 -8.78 2.69 11.70
N THR A 213 -9.26 1.65 11.01
CA THR A 213 -8.84 0.26 11.22
C THR A 213 -7.39 0.03 10.81
N ALA A 214 -6.93 0.67 9.73
CA ALA A 214 -5.54 0.53 9.31
C ALA A 214 -4.55 1.14 10.31
N LYS A 215 -4.91 2.26 10.96
CA LYS A 215 -4.04 2.95 11.93
C LYS A 215 -3.73 2.11 13.17
N THR A 216 -4.65 1.25 13.60
CA THR A 216 -4.49 0.46 14.83
C THR A 216 -3.62 -0.78 14.64
N GLY A 217 -3.46 -1.27 13.41
CA GLY A 217 -2.66 -2.46 13.09
C GLY A 217 -1.19 -2.20 12.71
N GLY A 218 -0.70 -0.97 12.88
CA GLY A 218 0.68 -0.60 12.54
C GLY A 218 1.73 -1.01 13.56
N VAL A 219 2.98 -1.08 13.13
CA VAL A 219 4.15 -1.21 14.01
C VAL A 219 4.74 0.18 14.21
N SER A 220 4.81 0.64 15.47
CA SER A 220 5.29 1.99 15.79
C SER A 220 6.77 2.21 15.41
N GLY A 221 7.07 3.43 14.95
CA GLY A 221 8.41 3.86 14.58
C GLY A 221 8.46 4.50 13.19
N LEU A 222 9.66 4.77 12.69
CA LEU A 222 9.87 5.33 11.36
C LEU A 222 9.98 4.21 10.31
N MET A 223 9.00 4.11 9.43
CA MET A 223 8.99 3.09 8.37
C MET A 223 9.88 3.49 7.20
N THR A 224 10.77 2.57 6.80
CA THR A 224 11.53 2.66 5.55
C THR A 224 11.13 1.52 4.63
N ILE A 225 10.62 1.83 3.43
CA ILE A 225 10.29 0.82 2.41
C ILE A 225 11.57 0.50 1.65
N THR A 226 12.09 -0.71 1.78
CA THR A 226 13.31 -1.18 1.09
C THR A 226 13.01 -1.72 -0.31
N SER A 227 11.87 -2.38 -0.46
CA SER A 227 11.42 -2.94 -1.74
C SER A 227 9.90 -2.92 -1.87
N ARG A 228 9.43 -2.92 -3.13
CA ARG A 228 8.02 -3.05 -3.51
C ARG A 228 7.93 -3.95 -4.75
N HIS A 229 7.08 -4.96 -4.67
CA HIS A 229 6.85 -5.97 -5.71
C HIS A 229 5.37 -6.06 -6.06
#